data_AF-A0A2W2DG96-F1
#
_entry.id   AF-A0A2W2DG96-F1
#
_cell.length_a   1.000
_cell.length_b   1.000
_cell.length_c   1.000
_cell.angle_alpha   90.00
_cell.angle_beta   90.00
_cell.angle_gamma   90.00
#
_symmetry.space_group_name_H-M   'P 1'
#
loop_
_entity.id
_entity.type
_entity.pdbx_description
1 polymer ?
#
loop_
_entity_poly.entity_id
_entity_poly.type
_entity_poly.pdbx_seq_one_letter_code
_entity_poly.pdbx_strand_id
1 'polypeptide(L)' 'MEQSTGFVFAVDAVTRHVNSARPDAPVRPDPPRTPRLAGARQFAAAALHRLADQIQPTPCKEGPLLNA' A
#
# COMPACT_ATOMS: atom_id res chain seq x y z
N MET A 1 -20.19 14.09 -14.75
CA MET A 1 -19.02 13.47 -15.39
C MET A 1 -18.16 12.90 -14.25
N GLU A 2 -18.31 11.62 -13.93
CA GLU A 2 -17.58 10.93 -12.85
C GLU A 2 -16.12 10.73 -13.31
N GLN A 3 -15.20 11.61 -12.88
CA GLN A 3 -13.78 11.38 -13.12
C GLN A 3 -13.29 10.33 -12.12
N SER A 4 -12.77 9.21 -12.64
CA SER A 4 -12.17 8.16 -11.84
C SER A 4 -11.15 8.76 -10.86
N THR A 5 -11.24 8.40 -9.59
CA THR A 5 -10.34 8.87 -8.53
C THR A 5 -8.86 8.68 -8.90
N GLY A 6 -8.54 7.64 -9.67
CA GLY A 6 -7.19 7.40 -10.19
C GLY A 6 -6.70 8.47 -11.17
N PHE A 7 -7.59 9.04 -11.99
CA PHE A 7 -7.27 10.13 -12.92
C PHE A 7 -6.89 11.41 -12.17
N VAL A 8 -7.65 11.75 -11.11
CA VAL A 8 -7.37 12.92 -10.27
C VAL A 8 -6.01 12.80 -9.58
N PHE A 9 -5.68 11.62 -9.05
CA PHE A 9 -4.37 11.39 -8.42
C PHE A 9 -3.21 11.41 -9.42
N ALA A 10 -3.41 10.89 -10.64
CA ALA A 10 -2.39 10.93 -11.67
C ALA A 10 -2.07 12.37 -12.08
N VAL A 11 -3.10 13.21 -12.28
CA VAL A 11 -2.93 14.62 -12.63
C VAL A 11 -2.24 15.41 -11.53
N ASP A 12 -2.61 15.20 -10.26
CA ASP A 12 -1.98 15.86 -9.11
C ASP A 12 -0.49 15.49 -9.00
N ALA A 13 -0.15 14.21 -9.16
CA ALA A 13 1.23 13.73 -9.12
C ALA A 13 2.10 14.34 -10.23
N VAL A 14 1.61 14.36 -11.47
CA VAL A 14 2.32 14.95 -12.61
C VAL A 14 2.50 16.45 -12.42
N THR A 15 1.44 17.15 -11.98
CA THR A 15 1.47 18.59 -11.75
C THR A 15 2.46 18.97 -10.65
N ARG A 16 2.47 18.21 -9.54
CA ARG A 16 3.44 18.39 -8.45
C ARG A 16 4.87 18.12 -8.92
N HIS A 17 5.09 17.05 -9.68
CA HIS A 17 6.42 16.68 -10.18
C HIS A 17 7.02 17.75 -11.11
N VAL A 18 6.25 18.21 -12.09
CA VAL A 18 6.70 19.25 -13.04
C VAL A 18 6.94 20.59 -12.35
N ASN A 19 6.07 20.98 -11.42
CA ASN A 19 6.25 22.25 -10.70
C ASN A 19 7.39 22.19 -9.66
N SER A 20 7.74 21.00 -9.13
CA SER A 20 8.90 20.82 -8.25
C SER A 20 10.24 20.91 -8.95
N ALA A 21 10.27 20.69 -10.28
CA ALA A 21 11.49 20.76 -11.09
C ALA A 21 11.85 22.19 -11.51
N ARG A 22 11.11 23.21 -11.06
CA ARG A 22 11.47 24.62 -11.32
C ARG A 22 12.62 25.02 -10.40
N PRO A 23 13.75 25.52 -10.95
CA PRO A 23 14.92 25.88 -10.16
C PRO A 23 14.65 26.94 -9.09
N ASP A 24 13.63 27.79 -9.30
CA ASP A 24 13.23 28.86 -8.38
C ASP A 24 11.93 28.55 -7.59
N ALA A 25 11.42 27.32 -7.64
CA ALA A 25 10.21 27.00 -6.89
C ALA A 25 10.49 27.04 -5.38
N PRO A 26 9.66 27.72 -4.58
CA PRO A 26 9.83 27.73 -3.13
C PRO A 26 9.69 26.30 -2.59
N VAL A 27 10.74 25.82 -1.91
CA VAL A 27 10.77 24.51 -1.27
C VAL A 27 9.68 24.49 -0.18
N ARG A 28 8.55 23.84 -0.46
CA ARG A 28 7.52 23.58 0.55
C ARG A 28 7.84 22.25 1.22
N PRO A 29 7.97 22.19 2.56
CA PRO A 29 8.05 20.93 3.26
C PRO A 29 6.79 20.11 2.98
N ASP A 30 6.95 18.83 2.67
CA ASP A 30 5.82 17.93 2.44
C ASP A 30 5.03 17.80 3.75
N PRO A 31 3.71 18.09 3.78
CA PRO A 31 2.94 17.94 4.99
C PRO A 31 2.99 16.49 5.48
N PRO A 32 3.04 16.27 6.82
CA PRO A 32 2.99 14.93 7.38
C PRO A 32 1.71 14.23 6.89
N ARG A 33 1.86 13.13 6.15
CA ARG A 33 0.74 12.32 5.68
C ARG A 33 0.00 11.76 6.89
N THR A 34 -1.14 12.35 7.23
CA THR A 34 -2.03 11.82 8.28
C THR A 34 -2.53 10.45 7.85
N PRO A 35 -2.20 9.36 8.57
CA PRO A 35 -2.63 8.03 8.19
C PRO A 35 -4.06 7.80 8.66
N ARG A 36 -5.02 8.54 8.10
CA ARG A 36 -6.45 8.47 8.44
C ARG A 36 -7.04 7.06 8.28
N LEU A 37 -6.36 6.20 7.51
CA LEU A 37 -6.73 4.82 7.21
C LEU A 37 -5.84 3.77 7.90
N ALA A 38 -4.93 4.15 8.81
CA ALA A 38 -4.04 3.16 9.46
C ALA A 38 -4.81 2.05 10.17
N GLY A 39 -5.81 2.40 10.99
CA GLY A 39 -6.60 1.42 11.74
C GLY A 39 -7.42 0.51 10.82
N ALA A 40 -8.07 1.08 9.80
CA ALA A 40 -8.85 0.30 8.82
C ALA A 40 -7.97 -0.66 8.01
N ARG A 41 -6.76 -0.22 7.62
CA ARG A 41 -5.78 -1.08 6.93
C ARG A 41 -5.28 -2.23 7.79
N GLN A 42 -5.00 -1.97 9.07
CA GLN A 42 -4.58 -3.01 10.01
C GLN A 42 -5.71 -4.03 10.24
N PHE A 43 -6.96 -3.58 10.38
CA PHE A 43 -8.11 -4.47 10.49
C PHE A 43 -8.31 -5.33 9.26
N ALA A 44 -8.24 -4.74 8.07
CA ALA A 44 -8.35 -5.48 6.81
C ALA A 44 -7.23 -6.51 6.67
N ALA A 45 -5.98 -6.14 6.99
CA ALA A 45 -4.85 -7.06 6.96
C ALA A 45 -5.04 -8.24 7.93
N ALA A 46 -5.50 -7.98 9.16
CA ALA A 46 -5.75 -9.02 10.15
C ALA A 46 -6.89 -9.97 9.71
N ALA A 47 -7.96 -9.43 9.13
CA ALA A 47 -9.07 -10.23 8.62
C ALA A 47 -8.62 -11.13 7.46
N LEU A 48 -7.81 -10.59 6.54
CA LEU A 48 -7.27 -11.35 5.41
C LEU A 48 -6.29 -12.44 5.86
N HIS A 49 -5.42 -12.16 6.84
CA HIS A 49 -4.54 -13.18 7.41
C HIS A 49 -5.33 -14.31 8.08
N ARG A 50 -6.35 -13.96 8.88
CA ARG A 50 -7.20 -14.97 9.52
C ARG A 50 -7.96 -15.82 8.50
N LEU A 51 -8.42 -15.22 7.40
CA LEU A 51 -9.04 -15.96 6.31
C LEU A 51 -8.03 -16.89 5.64
N ALA A 52 -6.82 -16.39 5.35
CA ALA A 52 -5.74 -17.20 4.79
C ALA A 52 -5.44 -18.42 5.67
N ASP A 53 -5.29 -18.23 6.99
CA ASP A 53 -5.04 -19.32 7.93
C ASP A 53 -6.18 -20.35 7.98
N GLN A 54 -7.43 -19.94 7.72
CA GLN A 54 -8.58 -20.85 7.68
C GLN A 54 -8.67 -21.66 6.38
N ILE A 55 -8.33 -21.04 5.25
CA ILE A 55 -8.39 -21.71 3.93
C ILE A 55 -7.13 -22.51 3.63
N GLN A 56 -6.02 -22.21 4.31
CA GLN A 56 -4.76 -22.88 4.07
C GLN A 56 -4.88 -24.37 4.43
N PRO A 57 -4.71 -25.28 3.47
CA PRO A 57 -4.67 -26.70 3.77
C PRO A 57 -3.49 -26.99 4.69
N THR A 58 -3.67 -27.92 5.65
CA THR A 58 -2.62 -28.31 6.60
C THR A 58 -1.34 -28.61 5.84
N PRO A 59 -0.22 -27.89 6.10
CA PRO A 59 1.02 -28.17 5.42
C PRO A 59 1.38 -29.61 5.70
N CYS A 60 1.55 -30.40 4.64
CA CYS A 60 2.03 -31.77 4.76
C CYS A 60 3.39 -31.67 5.43
N LYS A 61 3.52 -32.22 6.65
CA LYS A 61 4.80 -32.32 7.34
C LYS A 61 5.69 -33.17 6.44
N GLU A 62 6.56 -32.54 5.66
CA GLU A 62 7.69 -33.22 5.05
C GLU A 62 8.49 -33.80 6.22
N GLY A 63 8.41 -35.12 6.36
CA GLY A 63 9.16 -35.87 7.36
C GLY A 63 10.66 -35.59 7.19
N PRO A 64 11.46 -35.80 8.25
CA PRO A 64 12.88 -35.50 8.19
C PRO A 64 13.49 -36.28 7.01
N LEU A 65 14.11 -35.55 6.09
CA LEU A 65 14.97 -36.13 5.06
C LEU A 65 16.17 -36.75 5.77
N LEU A 66 15.98 -37.98 6.25
CA LEU A 66 17.00 -38.85 6.79
C LEU A 66 17.84 -39.34 5.60
N ASN A 67 18.83 -38.55 5.19
CA ASN A 67 19.86 -39.02 4.29
C ASN A 67 20.89 -39.81 5.11
N ALA A 68 21.01 -41.08 4.72
CA ALA A 68 21.96 -42.08 5.18
C ALA A 68 23.41 -41.76 4.80
#